data_AF-A0A3B8Q528-F1
#
_entry.id   AF-A0A3B8Q528-F1
#
_cell.length_a   1.000
_cell.length_b   1.000
_cell.length_c   1.000
_cell.angle_alpha   90.00
_cell.angle_beta   90.00
_cell.angle_gamma   90.00
#
_symmetry.space_group_name_H-M   'P 1'
#
loop_
_entity.id
_entity.type
_entity.pdbx_description
1 polymer ?
#
loop_
_entity_poly.entity_id
_entity_poly.type
_entity_poly.pdbx_seq_one_letter_code
_entity_poly.pdbx_strand_id
1 'polypeptide(L)'
;ALPICEVLLVPDLSARITLLDKNDQVIAHLGEDPAWREQVLKDGMKLRQQERGEGWVSGKFLHPHDACFDAQGNIFVAEWVNTGRITKLRRVS
;
A
#
# COMPACT_ATOMS: atom_id res chain seq x y z
N ALA A 1 -2.84 -19.42 -10.86
CA ALA A 1 -2.49 -18.46 -9.79
C ALA A 1 -1.09 -18.82 -9.29
N LEU A 2 -0.18 -17.86 -9.20
CA LEU A 2 1.14 -18.10 -8.63
C LEU A 2 1.00 -18.42 -7.12
N PRO A 3 1.81 -19.32 -6.56
CA PRO A 3 1.90 -19.50 -5.11
C PRO A 3 2.30 -18.16 -4.46
N ILE A 4 1.72 -17.82 -3.31
CA ILE A 4 2.07 -16.59 -2.56
C ILE A 4 3.58 -16.55 -2.25
N CYS A 5 4.19 -17.72 -2.04
CA CYS A 5 5.63 -17.88 -1.81
C CYS A 5 6.53 -17.53 -3.02
N GLU A 6 5.97 -17.26 -4.19
CA GLU A 6 6.71 -16.80 -5.38
C GLU A 6 6.46 -15.32 -5.72
N VAL A 7 5.76 -14.59 -4.85
CA VAL A 7 5.43 -13.16 -5.05
C VAL A 7 6.19 -12.30 -4.06
N LEU A 8 7.00 -11.37 -4.56
CA LEU A 8 7.58 -10.33 -3.74
C LEU A 8 6.57 -9.19 -3.55
N LEU A 9 6.27 -8.92 -2.28
CA LEU A 9 5.36 -7.86 -1.85
C LEU A 9 6.18 -6.62 -1.48
N VAL A 10 6.02 -5.55 -2.26
CA VAL A 10 6.77 -4.30 -2.05
C VAL A 10 5.80 -3.20 -1.60
N PRO A 11 5.82 -2.80 -0.31
CA PRO A 11 5.12 -1.60 0.13
C PRO A 11 5.84 -0.37 -0.43
N ASP A 12 5.18 0.30 -1.36
CA ASP A 12 5.74 1.48 -2.03
C ASP A 12 5.25 2.73 -1.30
N LEU A 13 6.21 3.45 -0.70
CA LEU A 13 5.99 4.68 0.06
C LEU A 13 5.19 5.74 -0.71
N SER A 14 5.10 5.60 -2.04
CA SER A 14 4.29 6.42 -2.95
C SER A 14 2.86 5.91 -3.13
N ALA A 15 2.14 5.69 -2.03
CA ALA A 15 0.70 5.41 -1.99
C ALA A 15 0.23 4.17 -2.77
N ARG A 16 1.04 3.11 -2.86
CA ARG A 16 0.63 1.84 -3.49
C ARG A 16 1.37 0.62 -2.92
N ILE A 17 0.96 -0.56 -3.36
CA ILE A 17 1.72 -1.80 -3.20
C ILE A 17 2.12 -2.30 -4.59
N THR A 18 3.36 -2.78 -4.74
CA THR A 18 3.82 -3.44 -5.96
C THR A 18 4.00 -4.93 -5.70
N LEU A 19 3.45 -5.75 -6.58
CA LEU A 19 3.68 -7.19 -6.59
C LEU A 19 4.64 -7.52 -7.74
N LEU A 20 5.72 -8.22 -7.42
CA LEU A 20 6.71 -8.69 -8.39
C LEU A 20 6.72 -10.22 -8.44
N ASP A 21 6.98 -10.78 -9.63
CA ASP A 21 7.25 -12.22 -9.78
C ASP A 21 8.72 -12.55 -9.46
N LYS A 22 9.06 -13.84 -9.52
CA LYS A 22 10.43 -14.33 -9.26
C LYS A 22 11.51 -13.86 -10.24
N ASN A 23 11.13 -13.18 -11.33
CA ASN A 23 12.04 -12.60 -12.31
C ASN A 23 12.04 -11.06 -12.23
N ASP A 24 11.62 -10.51 -11.09
CA ASP A 24 11.47 -9.08 -10.80
C ASP A 24 10.51 -8.35 -11.77
N GLN A 25 9.62 -9.09 -12.46
CA GLN A 25 8.63 -8.48 -13.34
C GLN A 25 7.40 -8.05 -12.55
N VAL A 26 6.86 -6.86 -12.89
CA VAL A 26 5.64 -6.35 -12.24
C VAL A 26 4.46 -7.24 -12.60
N ILE A 27 3.85 -7.84 -11.57
CA ILE A 27 2.56 -8.51 -11.68
C ILE A 27 1.45 -7.47 -11.63
N ALA A 28 1.49 -6.58 -10.63
CA ALA A 28 0.47 -5.55 -10.43
C ALA A 28 0.94 -4.41 -9.52
N HIS A 29 0.33 -3.25 -9.69
CA HIS A 29 0.31 -2.17 -8.70
C HIS A 29 -1.08 -2.08 -8.07
N LEU A 30 -1.20 -2.37 -6.77
CA LEU A 30 -2.44 -2.27 -6.03
C LEU A 30 -2.57 -0.88 -5.41
N GLY A 31 -3.73 -0.24 -5.60
CA GLY A 31 -3.99 1.11 -5.10
C GLY A 31 -3.40 2.23 -5.96
N GLU A 32 -2.89 1.92 -7.15
CA GLU A 32 -2.36 2.92 -8.09
C GLU A 32 -3.44 3.94 -8.50
N ASP A 33 -3.14 5.21 -8.28
CA ASP A 33 -3.95 6.36 -8.66
C ASP A 33 -3.00 7.56 -8.79
N PRO A 34 -2.64 7.98 -10.01
CA PRO A 34 -1.68 9.05 -10.23
C PRO A 34 -2.06 10.39 -9.57
N ALA A 35 -3.34 10.75 -9.61
CA ALA A 35 -3.83 12.00 -9.02
C ALA A 35 -3.74 11.96 -7.49
N TRP A 36 -4.06 10.80 -6.90
CA TRP A 36 -3.93 10.62 -5.46
C TRP A 36 -2.46 10.61 -5.01
N ARG A 37 -1.57 9.97 -5.77
CA ARG A 37 -0.13 9.96 -5.49
C ARG A 37 0.45 11.36 -5.46
N GLU A 38 0.09 12.20 -6.44
CA GLU A 38 0.49 13.61 -6.46
C GLU A 38 0.03 14.33 -5.17
N GLN A 39 -1.23 14.13 -4.78
CA GLN A 39 -1.79 14.71 -3.56
C GLN A 39 -1.12 14.19 -2.27
N VAL A 40 -0.68 12.94 -2.23
CA VAL A 40 0.00 12.36 -1.06
C VAL A 40 1.44 12.86 -0.95
N LEU A 41 2.15 13.00 -2.08
CA LEU A 41 3.58 13.33 -2.12
C LEU A 41 3.85 14.84 -2.07
N LYS A 42 2.86 15.69 -2.39
CA LYS A 42 3.01 17.15 -2.33
C LYS A 42 3.37 17.65 -0.93
N ASP A 43 3.81 18.90 -0.87
CA ASP A 43 4.07 19.64 0.39
C ASP A 43 4.96 18.87 1.39
N GLY A 44 5.88 18.05 0.89
CA GLY A 44 6.77 17.22 1.73
C GLY A 44 6.02 16.11 2.49
N MET A 45 5.03 15.48 1.86
CA MET A 45 4.23 14.39 2.46
C MET A 45 3.42 14.82 3.69
N LYS A 46 3.00 16.09 3.75
CA LYS A 46 2.30 16.68 4.91
C LYS A 46 1.00 15.95 5.29
N LEU A 47 0.36 15.28 4.34
CA LEU A 47 -0.89 14.55 4.57
C LEU A 47 -0.73 13.40 5.60
N ARG A 48 0.47 12.84 5.74
CA ARG A 48 0.77 11.80 6.73
C ARG A 48 0.73 12.28 8.18
N GLN A 49 0.79 13.59 8.38
CA GLN A 49 0.85 14.23 9.70
C GLN A 49 -0.54 14.55 10.28
N GLN A 50 -1.61 14.35 9.51
CA GLN A 50 -2.97 14.67 9.92
C GLN A 50 -3.46 13.68 10.99
N GLU A 51 -3.56 14.12 12.23
CA GLU A 51 -3.80 13.26 13.39
C GLU A 51 -5.21 12.68 13.44
N ARG A 52 -6.20 13.33 12.83
CA ARG A 52 -7.57 12.82 12.75
C ARG A 52 -7.91 12.30 11.35
N GLY A 53 -6.90 12.15 10.49
CA GLY A 53 -7.06 11.69 9.12
C GLY A 53 -7.70 12.71 8.18
N GLU A 54 -7.58 14.01 8.47
CA GLU A 54 -8.08 15.08 7.60
C GLU A 54 -7.53 14.92 6.18
N GLY A 55 -8.43 14.85 5.20
CA GLY A 55 -8.07 14.66 3.79
C GLY A 55 -7.62 13.24 3.42
N TRP A 56 -7.59 12.28 4.35
CA TRP A 56 -7.39 10.87 4.03
C TRP A 56 -8.63 10.34 3.30
N VAL A 57 -8.42 9.47 2.33
CA VAL A 57 -9.50 8.86 1.55
C VAL A 57 -9.57 7.37 1.88
N SER A 58 -10.75 6.90 2.26
CA SER A 58 -10.98 5.48 2.56
C SER A 58 -10.64 4.62 1.34
N GLY A 59 -9.95 3.51 1.58
CA GLY A 59 -9.48 2.60 0.53
C GLY A 59 -8.25 3.09 -0.25
N LYS A 60 -7.70 4.28 0.05
CA LYS A 60 -6.46 4.76 -0.56
C LYS A 60 -5.31 4.78 0.44
N PHE A 61 -4.14 4.33 -0.02
CA PHE A 61 -2.91 4.36 0.77
C PHE A 61 -2.37 5.78 0.88
N LEU A 62 -1.70 6.10 1.98
CA LEU A 62 -0.81 7.26 2.07
C LEU A 62 0.63 6.80 1.88
N HIS A 63 1.19 6.11 2.88
CA HIS A 63 2.59 5.73 2.87
C HIS A 63 2.80 4.30 3.35
N PRO A 64 2.48 3.28 2.53
CA PRO A 64 2.85 1.91 2.80
C PRO A 64 4.34 1.82 3.13
N HIS A 65 4.66 1.28 4.30
CA HIS A 65 6.03 1.18 4.81
C HIS A 65 6.43 -0.27 5.05
N ASP A 66 5.48 -1.10 5.48
CA ASP A 66 5.67 -2.54 5.63
C ASP A 66 4.40 -3.27 5.18
N ALA A 67 4.53 -4.50 4.70
CA ALA A 67 3.40 -5.32 4.32
C ALA A 67 3.72 -6.81 4.37
N CYS A 68 2.71 -7.62 4.71
CA CYS A 68 2.83 -9.08 4.70
C CYS A 68 1.55 -9.76 4.22
N PHE A 69 1.70 -10.98 3.71
CA PHE A 69 0.57 -11.86 3.45
C PHE A 69 0.14 -12.57 4.73
N ASP A 70 -1.17 -12.77 4.91
CA ASP A 70 -1.67 -13.77 5.85
C ASP A 70 -1.82 -15.15 5.20
N ALA A 71 -2.14 -16.16 6.01
CA ALA A 71 -2.29 -17.54 5.54
C ALA A 71 -3.45 -17.75 4.55
N GLN A 72 -4.38 -16.79 4.42
CA GLN A 72 -5.46 -16.82 3.43
C GLN A 72 -5.10 -16.02 2.16
N GLY A 73 -3.92 -15.41 2.11
CA GLY A 73 -3.47 -14.57 1.00
C GLY A 73 -4.09 -13.17 0.99
N ASN A 74 -4.66 -12.71 2.11
CA ASN A 74 -4.91 -11.28 2.28
C ASN A 74 -3.57 -10.57 2.50
N ILE A 75 -3.56 -9.25 2.30
CA ILE A 75 -2.40 -8.42 2.56
C ILE A 75 -2.71 -7.48 3.72
N PHE A 76 -1.83 -7.45 4.71
CA PHE A 76 -1.80 -6.41 5.73
C PHE A 76 -0.71 -5.40 5.36
N VAL A 77 -1.03 -4.11 5.45
CA VAL A 77 -0.12 -3.01 5.14
C VAL A 77 -0.04 -2.08 6.34
N ALA A 78 1.16 -1.84 6.84
CA ALA A 78 1.44 -0.82 7.83
C ALA A 78 1.88 0.47 7.13
N GLU A 79 1.27 1.59 7.51
CA GLU A 79 1.53 2.88 6.87
C GLU A 79 2.23 3.86 7.81
N TRP A 80 3.21 4.58 7.25
CA TRP A 80 3.93 5.65 7.93
C TRP A 80 3.10 6.94 7.97
N VAL A 81 2.19 6.99 8.93
CA VAL A 81 1.38 8.16 9.30
C VAL A 81 1.51 8.40 10.81
N ASN A 82 1.30 9.63 11.30
CA ASN A 82 1.59 10.00 12.69
C ASN A 82 0.88 9.13 13.73
N THR A 83 -0.37 8.75 13.47
CA THR A 83 -1.16 7.91 14.37
C THR A 83 -0.97 6.41 14.15
N GLY A 84 -0.21 6.03 13.12
CA GLY A 84 -0.17 4.68 12.59
C GLY A 84 -1.48 4.29 11.90
N ARG A 85 -1.39 3.42 10.88
CA ARG A 85 -2.57 2.85 10.22
C ARG A 85 -2.23 1.46 9.67
N ILE A 86 -3.13 0.51 9.91
CA ILE A 86 -3.08 -0.82 9.30
C ILE A 86 -4.24 -0.96 8.32
N THR A 87 -3.93 -1.28 7.06
CA THR A 87 -4.91 -1.54 6.02
C THR A 87 -4.90 -3.03 5.67
N LYS A 88 -6.08 -3.66 5.61
CA LYS A 88 -6.25 -5.05 5.16
C LYS A 88 -6.85 -5.10 3.77
N LEU A 89 -6.12 -5.62 2.80
CA LEU A 89 -6.64 -5.94 1.47
C LEU A 89 -7.14 -7.38 1.51
N ARG A 90 -8.44 -7.55 1.31
CA ARG A 90 -9.05 -8.88 1.25
C ARG A 90 -8.83 -9.49 -0.13
N ARG A 91 -8.37 -10.74 -0.17
CA ARG A 91 -8.37 -11.55 -1.39
C ARG A 91 -9.81 -11.91 -1.76
N VAL A 92 -10.23 -11.59 -2.98
CA VAL A 92 -11.66 -11.70 -3.38
C VAL A 92 -11.99 -12.88 -4.30
N SER A 93 -11.06 -13.41 -5.09
CA SER A 93 -11.15 -14.70 -5.82
C SER A 93 -9.96 -14.82 -6.77
#